data_AF-T0SMK4-F1
#
_entry.id   AF-T0SMK4-F1
#
_cell.length_a   1.000
_cell.length_b   1.000
_cell.length_c   1.000
_cell.angle_alpha   90.00
_cell.angle_beta   90.00
_cell.angle_gamma   90.00
#
_symmetry.space_group_name_H-M   'P 1'
#
loop_
_entity.id
_entity.type
_entity.pdbx_description
1 polymer ?
#
loop_
_entity_poly.entity_id
_entity_poly.type
_entity_poly.pdbx_seq_one_letter_code
_entity_poly.pdbx_strand_id
1 'polypeptide(L)'
;MTFANEVYSVLYFKGDVTAYTLNEKKGFVPSKVREKQTLATPFRIETGSNSLIVIKSKSKTNKIDSKSKIDFMETGKDAVVDVKYGSILTRFINKRKLKGYEMKIKSRTAAMGVRGTTFIYYSEPRTGKNFLAVDEGAVSYKGKNSNNEVGVNKKQSIISNSDFKNLAPKDYAFQRHINWELEVGRNTLSQPEALYESFNRVWEEHKKDQEFTWQKRNKDMENKWKSMSKN
;
A
#
# COMPACT_ATOMS: atom_id res chain seq x y z
N MET A 1 17.55 13.00 -20.50
CA MET A 1 16.45 13.88 -20.04
C MET A 1 16.12 13.48 -18.61
N THR A 2 16.74 14.16 -17.64
CA THR A 2 16.58 13.91 -16.20
C THR A 2 15.25 14.54 -15.79
N PHE A 3 14.33 13.75 -15.24
CA PHE A 3 13.08 14.32 -14.71
C PHE A 3 13.43 15.15 -13.48
N ALA A 4 12.94 16.39 -13.43
CA ALA A 4 13.07 17.22 -12.25
C ALA A 4 12.36 16.54 -11.07
N ASN A 5 13.04 16.46 -9.93
CA ASN A 5 12.53 15.90 -8.68
C ASN A 5 11.09 16.37 -8.43
N GLU A 6 10.17 15.43 -8.24
CA GLU A 6 8.79 15.76 -7.92
C GLU A 6 8.73 16.45 -6.56
N VAL A 7 8.13 17.64 -6.56
CA VAL A 7 7.90 18.43 -5.36
C VAL A 7 6.47 18.21 -4.88
N TYR A 8 6.34 17.96 -3.58
CA TYR A 8 5.08 17.78 -2.87
C TYR A 8 4.83 18.99 -2.01
N SER A 9 3.57 19.40 -1.91
CA SER A 9 3.10 20.38 -0.95
C SER A 9 2.30 19.68 0.14
N VAL A 10 2.55 20.03 1.39
CA VAL A 10 1.73 19.61 2.53
C VAL A 10 0.42 20.39 2.48
N LEU A 11 -0.69 19.67 2.28
CA LEU A 11 -2.03 20.27 2.24
C LEU A 11 -2.70 20.32 3.61
N TYR A 12 -2.43 19.32 4.43
CA TYR A 12 -3.03 19.17 5.76
C TYR A 12 -2.16 18.24 6.60
N PHE A 13 -2.09 18.50 7.90
CA PHE A 13 -1.57 17.54 8.85
C PHE A 13 -2.30 17.66 10.20
N LYS A 14 -2.30 16.58 10.97
CA LYS A 14 -2.84 16.50 12.32
C LYS A 14 -1.88 15.68 13.17
N GLY A 15 -1.71 16.08 14.44
CA GLY A 15 -0.91 15.35 15.42
C GLY A 15 0.59 15.46 15.16
N ASP A 16 1.34 14.49 15.68
CA ASP A 16 2.79 14.41 15.53
C ASP A 16 3.17 13.83 14.15
N VAL A 17 3.75 14.69 13.30
CA VAL A 17 4.23 14.32 11.96
C VAL A 17 5.61 14.91 11.74
N THR A 18 6.54 14.03 11.38
CA THR A 18 7.93 14.41 11.06
C THR A 18 8.23 14.10 9.60
N ALA A 19 8.75 15.10 8.88
CA ALA A 19 9.30 14.92 7.55
C ALA A 19 10.81 14.87 7.63
N TYR A 20 11.43 13.89 6.98
CA TYR A 20 12.88 13.77 6.88
C TYR A 20 13.30 14.07 5.44
N THR A 21 14.18 15.03 5.26
CA THR A 21 14.76 15.36 3.94
C THR A 21 16.18 14.83 3.86
N LEU A 22 16.58 14.34 2.69
CA LEU A 22 17.94 13.86 2.50
C LEU A 22 18.93 15.03 2.51
N ASN A 23 19.93 14.93 3.38
CA ASN A 23 21.11 15.78 3.40
C ASN A 23 22.32 14.92 3.00
N GLU A 24 23.15 15.42 2.09
CA GLU A 24 24.29 14.67 1.53
C GLU A 24 25.28 14.19 2.60
N LYS A 25 25.47 14.96 3.68
CA LYS A 25 26.45 14.66 4.74
C LYS A 25 25.85 13.89 5.91
N LYS A 26 24.57 14.12 6.21
CA LYS A 26 23.91 13.62 7.44
C LYS A 26 22.84 12.56 7.18
N GLY A 27 22.58 12.22 5.92
CA GLY A 27 21.46 11.36 5.55
C GLY A 27 20.12 12.06 5.80
N PHE A 28 19.10 11.31 6.20
CA PHE A 28 17.76 11.85 6.47
C PHE A 28 17.74 12.72 7.74
N VAL A 29 17.51 14.02 7.57
CA VAL A 29 17.43 15.00 8.67
C VAL A 29 15.96 15.31 8.99
N PRO A 30 15.52 15.15 10.25
CA PRO A 30 14.14 15.41 10.64
C PRO A 30 13.80 16.90 10.64
N SER A 31 12.56 17.21 10.29
CA SER A 31 11.93 18.51 10.40
C SER A 31 10.46 18.36 10.78
N LYS A 32 9.96 19.24 11.64
CA LYS A 32 8.52 19.30 11.95
C LYS A 32 7.77 19.75 10.71
N VAL A 33 6.67 19.07 10.40
CA VAL A 33 5.82 19.42 9.26
C VAL A 33 5.08 20.74 9.52
N ARG A 34 4.95 21.55 8.46
CA ARG A 34 4.13 22.78 8.44
C ARG A 34 3.19 22.78 7.25
N GLU A 35 2.05 23.45 7.37
CA GLU A 35 1.15 23.65 6.24
C GLU A 35 1.87 24.38 5.11
N LYS A 36 1.55 24.01 3.85
CA LYS A 36 2.17 24.55 2.63
C LYS A 36 3.67 24.31 2.50
N GLN A 37 4.30 23.60 3.44
CA GLN A 37 5.69 23.17 3.29
C GLN A 37 5.85 22.35 2.01
N THR A 38 6.96 22.59 1.30
CA THR A 38 7.33 21.82 0.12
C THR A 38 8.38 20.76 0.47
N LEU A 39 8.20 19.56 -0.06
CA LEU A 39 9.11 18.42 0.11
C LEU A 39 9.55 17.94 -1.27
N ALA A 40 10.85 18.02 -1.56
CA ALA A 40 11.44 17.47 -2.78
C ALA A 40 11.92 16.05 -2.50
N THR A 41 11.72 15.14 -3.46
CA THR A 41 12.28 13.78 -3.37
C THR A 41 13.81 13.79 -3.42
N PRO A 42 14.49 12.90 -2.66
CA PRO A 42 13.92 11.93 -1.73
C PRO A 42 13.59 12.52 -0.35
N PHE A 43 12.45 12.11 0.22
CA PHE A 43 12.04 12.44 1.59
C PHE A 43 11.34 11.25 2.26
N ARG A 44 11.22 11.29 3.59
CA ARG A 44 10.45 10.33 4.38
C ARG A 44 9.40 11.06 5.21
N ILE A 45 8.26 10.43 5.40
CA ILE A 45 7.24 10.85 6.36
C ILE A 45 7.13 9.80 7.45
N GLU A 46 7.15 10.24 8.71
CA GLU A 46 6.77 9.44 9.87
C GLU A 46 5.60 10.11 10.59
N THR A 47 4.60 9.32 10.97
CA THR A 47 3.39 9.77 11.67
C THR A 47 3.25 9.04 13.00
N GLY A 48 2.96 9.79 14.06
CA GLY A 48 2.70 9.25 15.39
C GLY A 48 1.30 8.64 15.54
N SER A 49 0.92 8.38 16.80
CA SER A 49 -0.44 7.97 17.16
C SER A 49 -1.41 9.13 16.98
N ASN A 50 -2.61 8.85 16.44
CA ASN A 50 -3.64 9.87 16.15
C ASN A 50 -3.18 10.98 15.18
N SER A 51 -2.14 10.70 14.41
CA SER A 51 -1.57 11.60 13.41
C SER A 51 -2.05 11.28 12.00
N LEU A 52 -2.04 12.28 11.14
CA LEU A 52 -2.40 12.17 9.72
C LEU A 52 -1.66 13.25 8.93
N ILE A 53 -1.29 12.98 7.69
CA ILE A 53 -0.84 14.00 6.75
C ILE A 53 -1.37 13.75 5.34
N VAL A 54 -1.75 14.82 4.65
CA VAL A 54 -2.08 14.82 3.23
C VAL A 54 -1.05 15.64 2.48
N ILE A 55 -0.35 15.00 1.53
CA ILE A 55 0.63 15.63 0.66
C ILE A 55 0.22 15.48 -0.79
N LYS A 56 0.48 16.51 -1.59
CA LYS A 56 0.09 16.55 -3.01
C LYS A 56 1.23 17.00 -3.88
N SER A 57 1.43 16.30 -4.98
CA SER A 57 2.29 16.70 -6.08
C SER A 57 1.46 16.99 -7.34
N LYS A 58 2.14 17.23 -8.46
CA LYS A 58 1.45 17.39 -9.77
C LYS A 58 0.79 16.09 -10.25
N SER A 59 1.29 14.93 -9.85
CA SER A 59 0.84 13.63 -10.34
C SER A 59 0.01 12.82 -9.32
N LYS A 60 0.13 13.11 -8.02
CA LYS A 60 -0.57 12.33 -7.00
C LYS A 60 -0.93 13.12 -5.75
N THR A 61 -1.95 12.62 -5.05
CA THR A 61 -2.29 13.03 -3.69
C THR A 61 -2.20 11.80 -2.80
N ASN A 62 -1.48 11.91 -1.69
CA ASN A 62 -1.28 10.82 -0.74
C ASN A 62 -1.79 11.27 0.62
N LYS A 63 -2.57 10.41 1.26
CA LYS A 63 -2.98 10.52 2.67
C LYS A 63 -2.31 9.41 3.44
N ILE A 64 -1.55 9.78 4.46
CA ILE A 64 -0.76 8.87 5.29
C ILE A 64 -1.36 8.91 6.69
N ASP A 65 -1.84 7.77 7.16
CA ASP A 65 -2.52 7.65 8.45
C ASP A 65 -1.53 7.40 9.59
N SER A 66 -2.05 7.31 10.80
CA SER A 66 -1.28 7.14 12.03
C SER A 66 -0.33 5.94 12.01
N LYS A 67 0.77 6.05 12.76
CA LYS A 67 1.77 4.98 12.94
C LYS A 67 2.33 4.47 11.60
N SER A 68 2.62 5.38 10.68
CA SER A 68 3.16 5.06 9.35
C SER A 68 4.55 5.63 9.14
N LYS A 69 5.36 4.91 8.37
CA LYS A 69 6.69 5.33 7.91
C LYS A 69 6.84 5.02 6.43
N ILE A 70 6.99 6.07 5.63
CA ILE A 70 6.93 5.98 4.17
C ILE A 70 8.01 6.83 3.54
N ASP A 71 8.79 6.22 2.65
CA ASP A 71 9.87 6.88 1.92
C ASP A 71 9.38 7.17 0.49
N PHE A 72 9.57 8.42 0.05
CA PHE A 72 9.27 8.89 -1.28
C PHE A 72 10.58 9.14 -2.01
N MET A 73 10.78 8.43 -3.12
CA MET A 73 12.01 8.44 -3.90
C MET A 73 11.69 8.54 -5.39
N GLU A 74 12.68 8.94 -6.17
CA GLU A 74 12.64 8.85 -7.63
C GLU A 74 13.80 8.00 -8.12
N THR A 75 13.53 7.12 -9.08
CA THR A 75 14.55 6.28 -9.69
C THR A 75 14.40 6.32 -11.20
N GLY A 76 15.20 7.16 -11.84
CA GLY A 76 15.14 7.38 -13.29
C GLY A 76 13.82 8.02 -13.71
N LYS A 77 12.88 7.21 -14.21
CA LYS A 77 11.54 7.66 -14.64
C LYS A 77 10.43 7.27 -13.68
N ASP A 78 10.73 6.47 -12.66
CA ASP A 78 9.72 5.91 -11.78
C ASP A 78 9.63 6.69 -10.47
N ALA A 79 8.39 7.00 -10.05
CA ALA A 79 8.15 7.41 -8.68
C ALA A 79 8.07 6.16 -7.79
N VAL A 80 8.95 6.06 -6.80
CA VAL A 80 9.01 4.94 -5.88
C VAL A 80 8.50 5.39 -4.52
N VAL A 81 7.47 4.72 -4.01
CA VAL A 81 6.96 4.89 -2.66
C VAL A 81 7.26 3.61 -1.89
N ASP A 82 8.15 3.67 -0.92
CA ASP A 82 8.54 2.54 -0.08
C ASP A 82 7.86 2.65 1.29
N VAL A 83 6.81 1.85 1.45
CA VAL A 83 6.01 1.75 2.67
C VAL A 83 6.70 0.78 3.61
N LYS A 84 7.44 1.32 4.58
CA LYS A 84 8.11 0.51 5.62
C LYS A 84 7.08 -0.17 6.51
N TYR A 85 6.07 0.60 6.93
CA TYR A 85 4.89 0.13 7.64
C TYR A 85 3.82 1.23 7.67
N GLY A 86 2.60 0.87 8.06
CA GLY A 86 1.46 1.77 8.17
C GLY A 86 0.66 1.86 6.88
N SER A 87 -0.13 2.92 6.75
CA SER A 87 -1.16 3.09 5.72
C SER A 87 -0.88 4.28 4.81
N ILE A 88 -1.12 4.08 3.52
CA ILE A 88 -1.16 5.14 2.52
C ILE A 88 -2.34 4.96 1.59
N LEU A 89 -3.21 5.97 1.54
CA LEU A 89 -4.21 6.14 0.51
C LEU A 89 -3.65 7.06 -0.58
N THR A 90 -3.65 6.61 -1.82
CA THR A 90 -3.13 7.39 -2.95
C THR A 90 -4.16 7.51 -4.05
N ARG A 91 -4.34 8.74 -4.54
CA ARG A 91 -4.92 9.00 -5.87
C ARG A 91 -3.79 9.40 -6.80
N PHE A 92 -3.45 8.50 -7.71
CA PHE A 92 -2.43 8.73 -8.73
C PHE A 92 -3.11 9.08 -10.04
N ILE A 93 -2.94 10.32 -10.50
CA ILE A 93 -3.49 10.79 -11.76
C ILE A 93 -2.35 10.82 -12.76
N ASN A 94 -2.41 9.93 -13.76
CA ASN A 94 -1.49 9.99 -14.90
C ASN A 94 -1.89 11.13 -15.85
N LYS A 95 -1.82 12.38 -15.38
CA LYS A 95 -2.21 13.57 -16.15
C LYS A 95 -1.37 13.75 -17.41
N ARG A 96 -0.15 13.21 -17.43
CA ARG A 96 0.78 13.49 -18.52
C ARG A 96 0.68 12.52 -19.69
N LYS A 97 -0.07 11.41 -19.59
CA LYS A 97 -0.03 10.31 -20.58
C LYS A 97 1.42 10.00 -21.03
N LEU A 98 2.41 10.26 -20.16
CA LEU A 98 3.80 10.09 -20.52
C LEU A 98 4.00 8.59 -20.66
N LYS A 99 4.21 8.13 -21.89
CA LYS A 99 4.56 6.74 -22.17
C LYS A 99 5.74 6.37 -21.26
N GLY A 100 5.51 5.44 -20.34
CA GLY A 100 6.52 4.90 -19.44
C GLY A 100 6.71 5.60 -18.09
N TYR A 101 5.81 6.49 -17.63
CA TYR A 101 5.80 6.95 -16.23
C TYR A 101 4.90 6.04 -15.39
N GLU A 102 5.51 5.25 -14.50
CA GLU A 102 4.82 4.33 -13.60
C GLU A 102 5.13 4.68 -12.15
N MET A 103 4.13 4.54 -11.29
CA MET A 103 4.33 4.60 -9.85
C MET A 103 4.57 3.19 -9.35
N LYS A 104 5.69 2.99 -8.65
CA LYS A 104 6.05 1.75 -7.99
C LYS A 104 5.88 1.90 -6.49
N ILE A 105 5.15 0.98 -5.89
CA ILE A 105 5.01 0.93 -4.43
C ILE A 105 5.68 -0.32 -3.95
N LYS A 106 6.51 -0.19 -2.92
CA LYS A 106 7.26 -1.30 -2.36
C LYS A 106 6.99 -1.36 -0.87
N SER A 107 7.08 -2.57 -0.34
CA SER A 107 7.13 -2.84 1.10
C SER A 107 8.14 -3.95 1.35
N ARG A 108 8.26 -4.38 2.61
CA ARG A 108 9.12 -5.53 2.97
C ARG A 108 8.74 -6.82 2.22
N THR A 109 7.46 -6.97 1.89
CA THR A 109 6.88 -8.25 1.44
C THR A 109 6.09 -8.15 0.14
N ALA A 110 6.03 -6.98 -0.51
CA ALA A 110 5.33 -6.81 -1.78
C ALA A 110 5.89 -5.67 -2.65
N ALA A 111 5.61 -5.75 -3.95
CA ALA A 111 5.81 -4.70 -4.92
C ALA A 111 4.55 -4.51 -5.76
N MET A 112 4.29 -3.27 -6.18
CA MET A 112 3.11 -2.88 -6.94
C MET A 112 3.46 -1.93 -8.07
N GLY A 113 2.84 -2.14 -9.24
CA GLY A 113 2.82 -1.20 -10.36
C GLY A 113 1.46 -0.52 -10.44
N VAL A 114 1.44 0.82 -10.48
CA VAL A 114 0.22 1.62 -10.44
C VAL A 114 0.14 2.57 -11.62
N ARG A 115 -1.01 2.61 -12.28
CA ARG A 115 -1.26 3.48 -13.43
C ARG A 115 -2.67 4.07 -13.41
N GLY A 116 -2.79 5.33 -13.00
CA GLY A 116 -4.07 6.05 -13.03
C GLY A 116 -5.11 5.44 -12.10
N THR A 117 -4.77 5.34 -10.81
CA THR A 117 -5.48 4.49 -9.85
C THR A 117 -5.71 5.23 -8.53
N THR A 118 -6.86 4.99 -7.89
CA THR A 118 -7.11 5.32 -6.49
C THR A 118 -7.11 4.02 -5.69
N PHE A 119 -6.18 3.89 -4.73
CA PHE A 119 -6.01 2.67 -3.93
C PHE A 119 -5.49 3.01 -2.54
N ILE A 120 -5.71 2.10 -1.58
CA ILE A 120 -5.08 2.12 -0.26
C ILE A 120 -4.14 0.94 -0.12
N TYR A 121 -3.00 1.16 0.50
CA TYR A 121 -2.07 0.12 0.89
C TYR A 121 -1.75 0.22 2.37
N TYR A 122 -1.82 -0.90 3.07
CA TYR A 122 -1.43 -1.03 4.48
C TYR A 122 -0.42 -2.16 4.64
N SER A 123 0.67 -1.89 5.36
CA SER A 123 1.68 -2.87 5.76
C SER A 123 1.78 -2.92 7.27
N GLU A 124 1.43 -4.06 7.85
CA GLU A 124 1.51 -4.28 9.29
C GLU A 124 3.00 -4.44 9.73
N PRO A 125 3.46 -3.71 10.75
CA PRO A 125 4.89 -3.59 11.07
C PRO A 125 5.56 -4.86 11.62
N ARG A 126 4.84 -5.75 12.30
CA ARG A 126 5.43 -6.88 13.04
C ARG A 126 5.45 -8.17 12.22
N THR A 127 4.31 -8.47 11.64
CA THR A 127 3.99 -9.66 10.86
C THR A 127 4.28 -9.48 9.36
N GLY A 128 4.36 -8.24 8.87
CA GLY A 128 4.54 -7.96 7.45
C GLY A 128 3.35 -8.38 6.58
N LYS A 129 2.16 -8.46 7.20
CA LYS A 129 0.89 -8.60 6.49
C LYS A 129 0.62 -7.35 5.68
N ASN A 130 0.19 -7.55 4.43
CA ASN A 130 -0.16 -6.48 3.53
C ASN A 130 -1.63 -6.56 3.17
N PHE A 131 -2.23 -5.39 3.03
CA PHE A 131 -3.60 -5.22 2.58
C PHE A 131 -3.59 -4.14 1.51
N LEU A 132 -4.13 -4.46 0.34
CA LEU A 132 -4.34 -3.54 -0.76
C LEU A 132 -5.82 -3.58 -1.14
N ALA A 133 -6.41 -2.41 -1.37
CA ALA A 133 -7.74 -2.29 -1.98
C ALA A 133 -7.73 -1.20 -3.04
N VAL A 134 -8.49 -1.41 -4.11
CA VAL A 134 -8.55 -0.50 -5.26
C VAL A 134 -9.96 0.04 -5.41
N ASP A 135 -10.09 1.37 -5.33
CA ASP A 135 -11.37 2.06 -5.53
C ASP A 135 -11.62 2.36 -7.00
N GLU A 136 -10.58 2.81 -7.71
CA GLU A 136 -10.62 3.14 -9.14
C GLU A 136 -9.35 2.68 -9.85
N GLY A 137 -9.47 2.22 -11.09
CA GLY A 137 -8.36 1.74 -11.90
C GLY A 137 -7.96 0.30 -11.57
N ALA A 138 -6.66 0.00 -11.67
CA ALA A 138 -6.09 -1.29 -11.33
C ALA A 138 -4.67 -1.14 -10.76
N VAL A 139 -4.24 -2.14 -9.99
CA VAL A 139 -2.88 -2.27 -9.46
C VAL A 139 -2.34 -3.63 -9.84
N SER A 140 -1.13 -3.65 -10.43
CA SER A 140 -0.39 -4.90 -10.61
C SER A 140 0.34 -5.20 -9.30
N TYR A 141 0.17 -6.40 -8.74
CA TYR A 141 0.63 -6.75 -7.41
C TYR A 141 1.48 -8.03 -7.42
N LYS A 142 2.65 -7.98 -6.80
CA LYS A 142 3.54 -9.13 -6.62
C LYS A 142 4.01 -9.24 -5.17
N GLY A 143 3.64 -10.33 -4.51
CA GLY A 143 4.19 -10.70 -3.20
C GLY A 143 5.65 -11.17 -3.33
N LYS A 144 6.46 -10.99 -2.28
CA LYS A 144 7.91 -11.27 -2.29
C LYS A 144 8.24 -12.70 -2.75
N ASN A 145 7.49 -13.68 -2.25
CA ASN A 145 7.66 -15.10 -2.58
C ASN A 145 6.54 -15.61 -3.52
N SER A 146 5.75 -14.72 -4.10
CA SER A 146 4.75 -15.10 -5.10
C SER A 146 5.44 -15.42 -6.42
N ASN A 147 5.05 -16.53 -7.02
CA ASN A 147 5.52 -16.91 -8.34
C ASN A 147 4.92 -16.02 -9.43
N ASN A 148 3.75 -15.45 -9.17
CA ASN A 148 2.97 -14.70 -10.15
C ASN A 148 2.74 -13.26 -9.69
N GLU A 149 2.66 -12.38 -10.66
CA GLU A 149 2.10 -11.04 -10.52
C GLU A 149 0.60 -11.11 -10.85
N VAL A 150 -0.24 -10.45 -10.06
CA VAL A 150 -1.70 -10.48 -10.20
C VAL A 150 -2.26 -9.07 -10.30
N GLY A 151 -3.26 -8.89 -11.16
CA GLY A 151 -4.00 -7.64 -11.27
C GLY A 151 -5.09 -7.54 -10.20
N VAL A 152 -5.09 -6.46 -9.44
CA VAL A 152 -6.14 -6.08 -8.48
C VAL A 152 -6.94 -4.95 -9.12
N ASN A 153 -8.16 -5.24 -9.54
CA ASN A 153 -9.02 -4.28 -10.25
C ASN A 153 -9.91 -3.50 -9.28
N LYS A 154 -10.67 -2.55 -9.84
CA LYS A 154 -11.72 -1.80 -9.14
C LYS A 154 -12.57 -2.68 -8.22
N LYS A 155 -12.77 -2.24 -6.98
CA LYS A 155 -13.51 -2.93 -5.91
C LYS A 155 -12.95 -4.30 -5.54
N GLN A 156 -11.70 -4.59 -5.91
CA GLN A 156 -11.00 -5.77 -5.45
C GLN A 156 -9.95 -5.38 -4.42
N SER A 157 -9.68 -6.34 -3.55
CA SER A 157 -8.62 -6.28 -2.57
C SER A 157 -7.74 -7.51 -2.67
N ILE A 158 -6.53 -7.39 -2.15
CA ILE A 158 -5.62 -8.51 -1.96
C ILE A 158 -4.97 -8.40 -0.58
N ILE A 159 -4.76 -9.56 0.03
CA ILE A 159 -4.02 -9.69 1.28
C ILE A 159 -2.86 -10.65 1.05
N SER A 160 -1.73 -10.41 1.71
CA SER A 160 -0.55 -11.27 1.61
C SER A 160 0.40 -11.09 2.80
N ASN A 161 1.46 -11.89 2.85
CA ASN A 161 2.65 -11.70 3.67
C ASN A 161 3.85 -12.29 2.91
N SER A 162 4.99 -12.51 3.58
CA SER A 162 6.16 -13.16 2.97
C SER A 162 5.89 -14.59 2.52
N ASP A 163 5.00 -15.33 3.15
CA ASP A 163 4.90 -16.78 3.01
C ASP A 163 3.88 -17.18 1.93
N PHE A 164 2.99 -16.25 1.55
CA PHE A 164 1.97 -16.47 0.55
C PHE A 164 2.54 -16.51 -0.87
N LYS A 165 2.52 -17.71 -1.46
CA LYS A 165 2.90 -17.95 -2.87
C LYS A 165 1.76 -17.76 -3.86
N ASN A 166 0.52 -18.01 -3.41
CA ASN A 166 -0.68 -17.95 -4.25
C ASN A 166 -1.50 -16.73 -3.85
N LEU A 167 -1.65 -15.80 -4.79
CA LEU A 167 -2.34 -14.55 -4.60
C LEU A 167 -3.69 -14.60 -5.32
N ALA A 168 -4.76 -14.22 -4.61
CA ALA A 168 -6.13 -14.27 -5.14
C ALA A 168 -6.85 -12.97 -4.80
N PRO A 169 -6.84 -11.98 -5.72
CA PRO A 169 -7.62 -10.75 -5.56
C PRO A 169 -9.12 -11.07 -5.48
N LYS A 170 -9.83 -10.54 -4.48
CA LYS A 170 -11.29 -10.69 -4.31
C LYS A 170 -11.87 -9.52 -3.51
N ASP A 171 -13.20 -9.43 -3.44
CA ASP A 171 -13.85 -8.52 -2.49
C ASP A 171 -13.78 -9.11 -1.08
N TYR A 172 -12.92 -8.54 -0.23
CA TYR A 172 -12.79 -8.91 1.18
C TYR A 172 -13.72 -8.12 2.11
N ALA A 173 -14.64 -7.32 1.55
CA ALA A 173 -15.61 -6.45 2.24
C ALA A 173 -15.02 -5.31 3.09
N PHE A 174 -13.77 -5.40 3.59
CA PHE A 174 -13.13 -4.34 4.38
C PHE A 174 -13.07 -3.00 3.63
N GLN A 175 -13.11 -3.05 2.30
CA GLN A 175 -13.05 -1.86 1.45
C GLN A 175 -14.23 -0.91 1.66
N ARG A 176 -15.34 -1.40 2.22
CA ARG A 176 -16.52 -0.60 2.62
C ARG A 176 -16.25 0.29 3.83
N HIS A 177 -15.22 -0.03 4.62
CA HIS A 177 -14.81 0.77 5.78
C HIS A 177 -13.72 1.79 5.43
N ILE A 178 -13.23 1.84 4.19
CA ILE A 178 -12.20 2.78 3.81
C ILE A 178 -12.84 4.16 3.59
N ASN A 179 -12.28 5.16 4.26
CA ASN A 179 -12.51 6.55 3.93
C ASN A 179 -11.60 6.95 2.74
N TRP A 180 -12.19 6.98 1.56
CA TRP A 180 -11.52 7.33 0.29
C TRP A 180 -11.30 8.84 0.08
N GLU A 181 -11.68 9.69 1.05
CA GLU A 181 -11.51 11.14 0.95
C GLU A 181 -10.03 11.56 0.98
N LEU A 182 -9.69 12.51 0.10
CA LEU A 182 -8.37 13.11 -0.04
C LEU A 182 -8.42 14.65 -0.09
N GLU A 183 -9.61 15.24 -0.31
CA GLU A 183 -9.80 16.68 -0.39
C GLU A 183 -9.92 17.29 1.01
N VAL A 184 -9.05 18.25 1.31
CA VAL A 184 -9.03 18.95 2.60
C VAL A 184 -10.23 19.90 2.71
N GLY A 185 -10.92 19.87 3.86
CA GLY A 185 -11.97 20.84 4.20
C GLY A 185 -13.41 20.45 3.85
N ARG A 186 -13.64 19.30 3.20
CA ARG A 186 -15.00 18.81 2.90
C ARG A 186 -15.54 17.82 3.93
N ASN A 187 -14.70 16.88 4.36
CA ASN A 187 -15.09 15.77 5.25
C ASN A 187 -13.96 15.40 6.22
N THR A 188 -14.25 14.55 7.20
CA THR A 188 -13.23 13.90 8.04
C THR A 188 -12.26 13.13 7.16
N LEU A 189 -10.96 13.34 7.33
CA LEU A 189 -9.91 12.68 6.53
C LEU A 189 -9.43 11.35 7.14
N SER A 190 -9.52 11.19 8.46
CA SER A 190 -9.05 9.99 9.15
C SER A 190 -9.78 8.73 8.68
N GLN A 191 -9.04 7.62 8.61
CA GLN A 191 -9.65 6.30 8.49
C GLN A 191 -10.43 5.96 9.76
N PRO A 192 -11.58 5.26 9.66
CA PRO A 192 -12.31 4.79 10.83
C PRO A 192 -11.58 3.61 11.48
N GLU A 193 -11.73 3.45 12.78
CA GLU A 193 -11.16 2.33 13.55
C GLU A 193 -11.61 0.96 13.01
N ALA A 194 -12.86 0.87 12.59
CA ALA A 194 -13.46 -0.31 11.96
C ALA A 194 -12.66 -0.84 10.75
N LEU A 195 -11.92 0.01 10.03
CA LEU A 195 -11.01 -0.43 8.97
C LEU A 195 -9.92 -1.36 9.53
N TYR A 196 -9.23 -0.93 10.58
CA TYR A 196 -8.11 -1.68 11.14
C TYR A 196 -8.56 -2.94 11.87
N GLU A 197 -9.73 -2.90 12.53
CA GLU A 197 -10.37 -4.09 13.09
C GLU A 197 -10.68 -5.13 12.00
N SER A 198 -11.20 -4.66 10.85
CA SER A 198 -11.54 -5.54 9.74
C SER A 198 -10.33 -6.25 9.11
N PHE A 199 -9.13 -5.65 9.15
CA PHE A 199 -7.91 -6.29 8.68
C PHE A 199 -7.59 -7.57 9.45
N ASN A 200 -7.72 -7.54 10.79
CA ASN A 200 -7.48 -8.72 11.61
C ASN A 200 -8.51 -9.81 11.33
N ARG A 201 -9.80 -9.44 11.27
CA ARG A 201 -10.88 -10.39 10.97
C ARG A 201 -10.68 -11.08 9.62
N VAL A 202 -10.45 -10.29 8.57
CA VAL A 202 -10.22 -10.79 7.21
C VAL A 202 -8.98 -11.68 7.14
N TRP A 203 -7.93 -11.35 7.91
CA TRP A 203 -6.74 -12.18 7.97
C TRP A 203 -7.00 -13.55 8.58
N GLU A 204 -7.73 -13.62 9.69
CA GLU A 204 -8.04 -14.89 10.35
C GLU A 204 -9.00 -15.74 9.51
N GLU A 205 -10.00 -15.14 8.86
CA GLU A 205 -10.85 -15.81 7.87
C GLU A 205 -10.01 -16.40 6.72
N HIS A 206 -9.04 -15.63 6.22
CA HIS A 206 -8.16 -16.10 5.16
C HIS A 206 -7.27 -17.28 5.58
N LYS A 207 -6.75 -17.28 6.81
CA LYS A 207 -5.97 -18.42 7.34
C LYS A 207 -6.81 -19.69 7.37
N LYS A 208 -8.05 -19.60 7.85
CA LYS A 208 -8.99 -20.73 7.88
C LYS A 208 -9.29 -21.26 6.48
N ASP A 209 -9.53 -20.38 5.51
CA ASP A 209 -9.74 -20.76 4.11
C ASP A 209 -8.54 -21.56 3.55
N GLN A 210 -7.32 -21.16 3.90
CA GLN A 210 -6.08 -21.81 3.47
C GLN A 210 -5.89 -23.18 4.13
N GLU A 211 -6.12 -23.27 5.44
CA GLU A 211 -6.05 -24.53 6.19
C GLU A 211 -7.07 -25.54 5.64
N PHE A 212 -8.31 -25.11 5.40
CA PHE A 212 -9.34 -25.94 4.79
C PHE A 212 -8.94 -26.43 3.39
N THR A 213 -8.41 -25.53 2.56
CA THR A 213 -7.94 -25.87 1.21
C THR A 213 -6.79 -26.87 1.25
N TRP A 214 -5.85 -26.73 2.20
CA TRP A 214 -4.75 -27.66 2.39
C TRP A 214 -5.21 -29.04 2.85
N GLN A 215 -6.10 -29.10 3.85
CA GLN A 215 -6.68 -30.36 4.33
C GLN A 215 -7.43 -31.10 3.21
N LYS A 216 -8.22 -30.37 2.41
CA LYS A 216 -8.92 -30.95 1.26
C LYS A 216 -7.95 -31.54 0.24
N ARG A 217 -6.90 -30.79 -0.14
CA ARG A 217 -5.88 -31.26 -1.09
C ARG A 217 -5.14 -32.50 -0.58
N ASN A 218 -4.79 -32.55 0.70
CA ASN A 218 -4.13 -33.71 1.29
C ASN A 218 -5.01 -34.95 1.24
N LYS A 219 -6.29 -34.79 1.59
CA LYS A 219 -7.27 -35.88 1.52
C LYS A 219 -7.46 -36.39 0.09
N ASP A 220 -7.54 -35.48 -0.88
CA ASP A 220 -7.66 -35.83 -2.30
C ASP A 220 -6.41 -36.57 -2.80
N MET A 221 -5.21 -36.13 -2.39
CA MET A 221 -3.95 -36.82 -2.68
C MET A 221 -3.92 -38.22 -2.06
N GLU A 222 -4.26 -38.37 -0.78
CA GLU A 222 -4.29 -39.66 -0.09
C GLU A 222 -5.25 -40.64 -0.78
N ASN A 223 -6.45 -40.17 -1.16
CA ASN A 223 -7.41 -40.97 -1.90
C ASN A 223 -6.86 -41.43 -3.26
N LYS A 224 -6.17 -40.52 -3.99
CA LYS A 224 -5.54 -40.84 -5.27
C LYS A 224 -4.39 -41.86 -5.10
N TRP A 225 -3.59 -41.73 -4.06
CA TRP A 225 -2.53 -42.71 -3.74
C TRP A 225 -3.12 -44.09 -3.44
N LYS A 226 -4.18 -44.17 -2.63
CA LYS A 226 -4.87 -45.42 -2.30
C LYS A 226 -5.51 -46.11 -3.51
N SER A 227 -5.97 -45.35 -4.51
CA SER A 227 -6.52 -45.92 -5.74
C SER A 227 -5.41 -46.42 -6.68
N MET A 228 -4.26 -45.73 -6.73
CA MET A 228 -3.11 -46.16 -7.52
C MET A 228 -2.40 -47.38 -6.93
N SER A 229 -2.38 -47.55 -5.61
CA SER A 229 -1.76 -48.71 -4.94
C SER A 229 -2.60 -49.98 -4.94
N LYS A 230 -3.82 -49.92 -5.50
CA LYS A 230 -4.75 -51.07 -5.61
C LYS A 230 -4.79 -51.67 -7.02
N ASN A 231 -4.09 -51.06 -7.97
CA ASN A 231 -3.83 -51.57 -9.33
C ASN A 231 -2.38 -52.04 -9.44
#